data_AF-G7DXP5-F1
#
_entry.id   AF-G7DXP5-F1
#
_cell.length_a   1.000
_cell.length_b   1.000
_cell.length_c   1.000
_cell.angle_alpha   90.00
_cell.angle_beta   90.00
_cell.angle_gamma   90.00
#
_symmetry.space_group_name_H-M   'P 1'
#
loop_
_entity.id
_entity.type
_entity.pdbx_description
1 polymer ?
#
loop_
_entity_poly.entity_id
_entity_poly.type
_entity_poly.pdbx_seq_one_letter_code
_entity_poly.pdbx_strand_id
1 'polypeptide(L)'
;MSRPALNDAQTNLMFETLHSLLEAEGTGILTAAIIDQAEAQLKALPEFDDFVFNDCSIRSKVKPCKDVYNAVKRLSQLCDYTIFTGSDLSDQIFEELCDRTCRNKAIASEVKRAGLGSPWIAIWDRLSAYCELQDRLRHTTDTDKQNDQAKQSDLVECGGCGATTARKRRSSVTHSPRKLVKLKPWDATSSTPVKSATIVPTLLHSPPSNAELLASKALPSLGALEQFGYVMSHISQFEQVKTYLDIGVFAKLHVLAILNEEIAKTLIPLLDLGDPVRIIVCLEALMQVDAHAELTS
;
A
#
# COMPACT_ATOMS: atom_id res chain seq x y z
N MET A 1 -20.41 -10.94 18.15
CA MET A 1 -19.25 -10.07 18.43
C MET A 1 -18.56 -9.81 17.09
N SER A 2 -18.48 -8.55 16.66
CA SER A 2 -17.77 -8.19 15.41
C SER A 2 -16.29 -8.46 15.62
N ARG A 3 -15.64 -9.13 14.66
CA ARG A 3 -14.18 -9.29 14.70
C ARG A 3 -13.56 -7.91 14.52
N PRO A 4 -12.50 -7.55 15.27
CA PRO A 4 -11.81 -6.28 15.05
C PRO A 4 -11.35 -6.22 13.59
N ALA A 5 -11.48 -5.05 12.96
CA ALA A 5 -10.95 -4.82 11.62
C ALA A 5 -9.48 -4.40 11.73
N LEU A 6 -8.65 -4.82 10.79
CA LEU A 6 -7.26 -4.35 10.72
C LEU A 6 -7.24 -2.85 10.43
N ASN A 7 -6.50 -2.10 11.24
CA ASN A 7 -6.21 -0.69 10.97
C ASN A 7 -5.16 -0.55 9.85
N ASP A 8 -4.84 0.68 9.48
CA ASP A 8 -3.97 0.97 8.33
C ASP A 8 -2.53 0.48 8.55
N ALA A 9 -1.96 0.69 9.74
CA ALA A 9 -0.62 0.23 10.10
C ALA A 9 -0.52 -1.31 10.06
N GLN A 10 -1.49 -1.99 10.65
CA GLN A 10 -1.63 -3.44 10.61
C GLN A 10 -1.79 -3.96 9.17
N THR A 11 -2.56 -3.26 8.35
CA THR A 11 -2.76 -3.60 6.94
C THR A 11 -1.46 -3.44 6.14
N ASN A 12 -0.67 -2.40 6.42
CA ASN A 12 0.64 -2.18 5.83
C ASN A 12 1.64 -3.29 6.20
N LEU A 13 1.73 -3.65 7.48
CA LEU A 13 2.57 -4.75 7.95
C LEU A 13 2.18 -6.09 7.29
N MET A 14 0.88 -6.33 7.12
CA MET A 14 0.38 -7.51 6.41
C MET A 14 0.87 -7.54 4.95
N PHE A 15 0.74 -6.43 4.20
CA PHE A 15 1.20 -6.39 2.81
C PHE A 15 2.72 -6.50 2.68
N GLU A 16 3.48 -5.89 3.60
CA GLU A 16 4.94 -5.97 3.64
C GLU A 16 5.43 -7.41 3.92
N THR A 17 4.78 -8.09 4.86
CA THR A 17 5.05 -9.51 5.16
C THR A 17 4.77 -10.38 3.94
N LEU A 18 3.59 -10.21 3.32
CA LEU A 18 3.21 -10.97 2.12
C LEU A 18 4.13 -10.69 0.93
N HIS A 19 4.56 -9.44 0.73
CA HIS A 19 5.52 -9.08 -0.30
C HIS A 19 6.84 -9.85 -0.12
N SER A 20 7.42 -9.77 1.08
CA SER A 20 8.70 -10.41 1.40
C SER A 20 8.66 -11.93 1.19
N LEU A 21 7.56 -12.58 1.59
CA LEU A 21 7.39 -14.02 1.41
C LEU A 21 7.21 -14.44 -0.05
N LEU A 22 6.44 -13.68 -0.84
CA LEU A 22 6.29 -13.97 -2.28
C LEU A 22 7.60 -13.80 -3.03
N GLU A 23 8.38 -12.77 -2.67
CA GLU A 23 9.70 -12.52 -3.24
C GLU A 23 10.69 -13.64 -2.90
N ALA A 24 10.73 -14.07 -1.64
CA ALA A 24 11.59 -15.18 -1.19
C ALA A 24 11.26 -16.52 -1.86
N GLU A 25 9.97 -16.83 -2.03
CA GLU A 25 9.50 -18.04 -2.69
C GLU A 25 9.53 -17.94 -4.23
N GLY A 26 9.81 -16.76 -4.78
CA GLY A 26 9.85 -16.52 -6.23
C GLY A 26 8.52 -16.77 -6.94
N THR A 27 7.39 -16.62 -6.24
CA THR A 27 6.05 -16.93 -6.78
C THR A 27 5.08 -15.77 -6.61
N GLY A 28 4.30 -15.45 -7.63
CA GLY A 28 3.21 -14.48 -7.56
C GLY A 28 1.88 -15.07 -7.08
N ILE A 29 1.90 -16.30 -6.56
CA ILE A 29 0.73 -17.04 -6.10
C ILE A 29 0.72 -17.09 -4.57
N LEU A 30 -0.35 -16.59 -3.97
CA LEU A 30 -0.57 -16.67 -2.54
C LEU A 30 -1.04 -18.10 -2.15
N THR A 31 -0.08 -19.00 -1.99
CA THR A 31 -0.29 -20.41 -1.59
C THR A 31 -0.69 -20.53 -0.11
N ALA A 32 -1.18 -21.71 0.30
CA ALA A 32 -1.47 -21.97 1.71
C ALA A 32 -0.21 -21.86 2.58
N ALA A 33 0.92 -22.38 2.12
CA ALA A 33 2.19 -22.32 2.85
C ALA A 33 2.66 -20.87 3.12
N ILE A 34 2.53 -19.98 2.12
CA ILE A 34 2.88 -18.55 2.29
C ILE A 34 1.96 -17.89 3.30
N ILE A 35 0.68 -18.24 3.30
CA ILE A 35 -0.28 -17.70 4.26
C ILE A 35 0.00 -18.20 5.67
N ASP A 36 0.29 -19.48 5.84
CA ASP A 36 0.62 -20.05 7.15
C ASP A 36 1.89 -19.38 7.72
N GLN A 37 2.89 -19.11 6.86
CA GLN A 37 4.09 -18.37 7.24
C GLN A 37 3.78 -16.90 7.58
N ALA A 38 2.97 -16.22 6.77
CA ALA A 38 2.56 -14.84 7.02
C ALA A 38 1.78 -14.72 8.34
N GLU A 39 0.87 -15.65 8.60
CA GLU A 39 0.13 -15.74 9.84
C GLU A 39 1.06 -15.93 11.04
N ALA A 40 2.05 -16.82 10.94
CA ALA A 40 3.03 -17.04 12.01
C ALA A 40 3.88 -15.79 12.28
N GLN A 41 4.31 -15.08 11.24
CA GLN A 41 5.09 -13.84 11.38
C GLN A 41 4.26 -12.70 11.97
N LEU A 42 3.04 -12.49 11.47
CA LEU A 42 2.17 -11.42 11.94
C LEU A 42 1.71 -11.65 13.39
N LYS A 43 1.45 -12.91 13.79
CA LYS A 43 1.12 -13.25 15.19
C LYS A 43 2.27 -13.06 16.18
N ALA A 44 3.51 -13.02 15.69
CA ALA A 44 4.67 -12.77 16.54
C ALA A 44 4.89 -11.27 16.82
N LEU A 45 4.16 -10.40 16.14
CA LEU A 45 4.25 -8.96 16.27
C LEU A 45 3.23 -8.44 17.31
N PRO A 46 3.64 -7.55 18.23
CA PRO A 46 2.78 -7.05 19.30
C PRO A 46 1.55 -6.29 18.79
N GLU A 47 1.62 -5.73 17.58
CA GLU A 47 0.51 -5.05 16.91
C GLU A 47 -0.70 -5.97 16.65
N PHE A 48 -0.53 -7.29 16.76
CA PHE A 48 -1.57 -8.28 16.45
C PHE A 48 -1.90 -9.22 17.61
N ASP A 49 -1.48 -8.90 18.85
CA ASP A 49 -1.73 -9.71 20.05
C ASP A 49 -3.24 -10.03 20.24
N ASP A 50 -4.12 -9.08 19.87
CA ASP A 50 -5.58 -9.22 19.98
C ASP A 50 -6.26 -9.76 18.70
N PHE A 51 -5.50 -10.06 17.65
CA PHE A 51 -6.04 -10.42 16.34
C PHE A 51 -5.95 -11.91 16.02
N VAL A 52 -7.10 -12.52 15.69
CA VAL A 52 -7.14 -13.92 15.25
C VAL A 52 -6.90 -13.98 13.74
N PHE A 53 -5.63 -14.07 13.34
CA PHE A 53 -5.28 -14.41 11.96
C PHE A 53 -5.59 -15.88 11.65
N ASN A 54 -6.15 -16.05 10.45
CA ASN A 54 -6.35 -17.30 9.74
C ASN A 54 -6.31 -17.03 8.21
N ASP A 55 -6.16 -18.07 7.40
CA ASP A 55 -6.19 -17.98 5.92
C ASP A 55 -7.35 -17.11 5.39
N CYS A 56 -8.55 -17.33 5.92
CA CYS A 56 -9.73 -16.57 5.51
C CYS A 56 -9.60 -15.07 5.80
N SER A 57 -9.03 -14.68 6.94
CA SER A 57 -8.86 -13.27 7.31
C SER A 57 -7.90 -12.54 6.35
N ILE A 58 -6.74 -13.13 6.07
CA ILE A 58 -5.74 -12.53 5.16
C ILE A 58 -6.34 -12.43 3.76
N ARG A 59 -6.91 -13.52 3.22
CA ARG A 59 -7.51 -13.50 1.87
C ARG A 59 -8.70 -12.55 1.78
N SER A 60 -9.53 -12.46 2.82
CA SER A 60 -10.67 -11.54 2.86
C SER A 60 -10.26 -10.07 2.88
N LYS A 61 -9.07 -9.74 3.41
CA LYS A 61 -8.53 -8.38 3.39
C LYS A 61 -7.81 -8.08 2.08
N VAL A 62 -6.99 -9.03 1.60
CA VAL A 62 -6.20 -8.86 0.36
C VAL A 62 -7.10 -8.69 -0.86
N LYS A 63 -8.18 -9.47 -0.99
CA LYS A 63 -9.00 -9.46 -2.20
C LYS A 63 -9.65 -8.10 -2.49
N PRO A 64 -10.40 -7.47 -1.57
CA PRO A 64 -10.97 -6.13 -1.81
C PRO A 64 -9.90 -5.08 -2.13
N CYS A 65 -8.77 -5.09 -1.42
CA CYS A 65 -7.68 -4.15 -1.68
C CYS A 65 -7.13 -4.31 -3.10
N LYS A 66 -6.93 -5.57 -3.53
CA LYS A 66 -6.48 -5.86 -4.90
C LYS A 66 -7.52 -5.46 -5.95
N ASP A 67 -8.81 -5.59 -5.65
CA ASP A 67 -9.88 -5.13 -6.55
C ASP A 67 -9.86 -3.59 -6.71
N VAL A 68 -9.66 -2.83 -5.63
CA VAL A 68 -9.47 -1.36 -5.68
C VAL A 68 -8.23 -1.01 -6.50
N TYR A 69 -7.08 -1.63 -6.20
CA TYR A 69 -5.84 -1.40 -6.94
C TYR A 69 -6.01 -1.62 -8.45
N ASN A 70 -6.65 -2.73 -8.84
CA ASN A 70 -6.90 -3.05 -10.24
C ASN A 70 -7.85 -2.05 -10.92
N ALA A 71 -8.87 -1.58 -10.19
CA ALA A 71 -9.80 -0.57 -10.70
C ALA A 71 -9.06 0.74 -11.00
N VAL A 72 -8.26 1.22 -10.04
CA VAL A 72 -7.47 2.44 -10.19
C VAL A 72 -6.45 2.32 -11.32
N LYS A 73 -5.68 1.22 -11.40
CA LYS A 73 -4.71 1.01 -12.50
C LYS A 73 -5.39 1.01 -13.87
N ARG A 74 -6.63 0.51 -13.98
CA ARG A 74 -7.41 0.57 -15.22
C ARG A 74 -7.92 1.98 -15.50
N LEU A 75 -8.42 2.69 -14.49
CA LEU A 75 -8.86 4.07 -14.66
C LEU A 75 -7.71 4.97 -15.10
N SER A 76 -6.52 4.83 -14.51
CA SER A 76 -5.32 5.58 -14.92
C SER A 76 -4.83 5.26 -16.34
N GLN A 77 -5.30 4.16 -16.96
CA GLN A 77 -5.04 3.85 -18.36
C GLN A 77 -6.08 4.46 -19.31
N LEU A 78 -7.26 4.82 -18.79
CA LEU A 78 -8.39 5.34 -19.56
C LEU A 78 -8.55 6.86 -19.42
N CYS A 79 -8.13 7.42 -18.31
CA CYS A 79 -8.12 8.86 -18.04
C CYS A 79 -6.95 9.24 -17.12
N ASP A 80 -6.82 10.52 -16.85
CA ASP A 80 -5.82 11.18 -15.99
C ASP A 80 -5.99 10.93 -14.49
N TYR A 81 -6.61 9.80 -14.11
CA TYR A 81 -6.94 9.51 -12.72
C TYR A 81 -5.69 9.32 -11.86
N THR A 82 -5.61 10.05 -10.74
CA THR A 82 -4.65 9.79 -9.65
C THR A 82 -5.36 9.45 -8.35
N ILE A 83 -4.69 8.69 -7.47
CA ILE A 83 -5.27 8.34 -6.15
C ILE A 83 -5.47 9.55 -5.23
N PHE A 84 -4.77 10.65 -5.47
CA PHE A 84 -4.75 11.82 -4.58
C PHE A 84 -5.72 12.90 -5.02
N THR A 85 -5.77 13.15 -6.33
CA THR A 85 -6.56 14.24 -6.92
C THR A 85 -7.78 13.72 -7.68
N GLY A 86 -7.81 12.42 -7.99
CA GLY A 86 -8.85 11.83 -8.80
C GLY A 86 -8.72 12.21 -10.27
N SER A 87 -9.84 12.56 -10.93
CA SER A 87 -9.90 12.92 -12.35
C SER A 87 -10.76 14.17 -12.58
N ASP A 88 -10.39 14.94 -13.61
CA ASP A 88 -11.07 16.17 -14.03
C ASP A 88 -12.32 15.93 -14.89
N LEU A 89 -12.66 14.66 -15.15
CA LEU A 89 -13.88 14.29 -15.87
C LEU A 89 -15.15 14.76 -15.15
N SER A 90 -16.27 14.84 -15.88
CA SER A 90 -17.58 15.05 -15.24
C SER A 90 -18.01 13.82 -14.44
N ASP A 91 -18.83 14.01 -13.42
CA ASP A 91 -19.35 12.90 -12.57
C ASP A 91 -19.96 11.78 -13.42
N GLN A 92 -20.78 12.12 -14.41
CA GLN A 92 -21.42 11.15 -15.29
C GLN A 92 -20.43 10.29 -16.08
N ILE A 93 -19.39 10.91 -16.67
CA ILE A 93 -18.39 10.17 -17.45
C ILE A 93 -17.53 9.32 -16.51
N PHE A 94 -17.17 9.86 -15.35
CA PHE A 94 -16.40 9.13 -14.34
C PHE A 94 -17.15 7.90 -13.84
N GLU A 95 -18.44 8.02 -13.51
CA GLU A 95 -19.28 6.90 -13.09
C GLU A 95 -19.37 5.82 -14.18
N GLU A 96 -19.55 6.21 -15.45
CA GLU A 96 -19.55 5.25 -16.57
C GLU A 96 -18.22 4.50 -16.71
N LEU A 97 -17.09 5.17 -16.48
CA LEU A 97 -15.76 4.53 -16.49
C LEU A 97 -15.57 3.62 -15.27
N CYS A 98 -16.02 4.03 -14.09
CA CYS A 98 -16.01 3.21 -12.89
C CYS A 98 -16.84 1.94 -13.08
N ASP A 99 -18.03 2.03 -13.66
CA ASP A 99 -18.89 0.87 -13.95
C ASP A 99 -18.23 -0.11 -14.94
N ARG A 100 -17.42 0.38 -15.89
CA ARG A 100 -16.68 -0.46 -16.84
C ARG A 100 -15.44 -1.12 -16.22
N THR A 101 -14.76 -0.42 -15.31
CA THR A 101 -13.46 -0.85 -14.76
C THR A 101 -13.60 -1.68 -13.49
N CYS A 102 -14.57 -1.35 -12.64
CA CYS A 102 -14.85 -2.02 -11.37
C CYS A 102 -15.70 -3.27 -11.59
N ARG A 103 -15.18 -4.43 -11.20
CA ARG A 103 -15.93 -5.70 -11.27
C ARG A 103 -17.02 -5.82 -10.19
N ASN A 104 -16.94 -4.99 -9.16
CA ASN A 104 -17.83 -5.04 -7.99
C ASN A 104 -18.29 -3.62 -7.66
N LYS A 105 -19.60 -3.43 -7.54
CA LYS A 105 -20.20 -2.13 -7.19
C LYS A 105 -19.73 -1.59 -5.84
N ALA A 106 -19.47 -2.48 -4.88
CA ALA A 106 -18.91 -2.08 -3.58
C ALA A 106 -17.49 -1.54 -3.69
N ILE A 107 -16.75 -1.89 -4.74
CA ILE A 107 -15.42 -1.34 -5.03
C ILE A 107 -15.54 -0.02 -5.78
N ALA A 108 -16.52 0.10 -6.67
CA ALA A 108 -16.81 1.36 -7.36
C ALA A 108 -17.12 2.50 -6.37
N SER A 109 -17.80 2.22 -5.26
CA SER A 109 -18.05 3.23 -4.21
C SER A 109 -16.79 3.68 -3.46
N GLU A 110 -15.72 2.89 -3.46
CA GLU A 110 -14.44 3.26 -2.82
C GLU A 110 -13.60 4.16 -3.73
N VAL A 111 -13.79 4.07 -5.05
CA VAL A 111 -13.04 4.82 -6.06
C VAL A 111 -13.85 6.06 -6.46
N LYS A 112 -13.56 7.18 -5.82
CA LYS A 112 -14.30 8.44 -6.03
C LYS A 112 -13.64 9.29 -7.10
N ARG A 113 -14.42 10.18 -7.71
CA ARG A 113 -13.95 11.13 -8.74
C ARG A 113 -12.84 12.04 -8.22
N ALA A 114 -12.90 12.43 -6.94
CA ALA A 114 -11.91 13.29 -6.28
C ALA A 114 -10.67 12.53 -5.76
N GLY A 115 -10.54 11.24 -6.07
CA GLY A 115 -9.45 10.40 -5.59
C GLY A 115 -9.91 9.36 -4.57
N LEU A 116 -8.96 8.68 -3.93
CA LEU A 116 -9.25 7.68 -2.91
C LEU A 116 -9.38 8.32 -1.53
N GLY A 117 -10.17 7.68 -0.65
CA GLY A 117 -10.24 8.09 0.75
C GLY A 117 -8.93 7.89 1.51
N SER A 118 -8.75 8.61 2.61
CA SER A 118 -7.55 8.56 3.46
C SER A 118 -7.07 7.13 3.82
N PRO A 119 -7.93 6.17 4.20
CA PRO A 119 -7.48 4.82 4.54
C PRO A 119 -6.81 4.09 3.36
N TRP A 120 -7.28 4.34 2.15
CA TRP A 120 -6.71 3.74 0.94
C TRP A 120 -5.37 4.37 0.58
N ILE A 121 -5.25 5.69 0.72
CA ILE A 121 -4.01 6.43 0.52
C ILE A 121 -2.93 5.91 1.50
N ALA A 122 -3.29 5.74 2.78
CA ALA A 122 -2.37 5.30 3.83
C ALA A 122 -1.75 3.91 3.59
N ILE A 123 -2.43 3.04 2.82
CA ILE A 123 -1.94 1.69 2.51
C ILE A 123 -1.45 1.53 1.06
N TRP A 124 -1.54 2.58 0.26
CA TRP A 124 -1.38 2.48 -1.20
C TRP A 124 0.01 1.99 -1.61
N ASP A 125 1.06 2.53 -1.01
CA ASP A 125 2.44 2.21 -1.38
C ASP A 125 2.77 0.74 -1.13
N ARG A 126 2.35 0.19 0.01
CA ARG A 126 2.55 -1.24 0.31
C ARG A 126 1.68 -2.14 -0.55
N LEU A 127 0.42 -1.76 -0.78
CA LEU A 127 -0.49 -2.49 -1.65
C LEU A 127 0.00 -2.56 -3.09
N SER A 128 0.45 -1.43 -3.63
CA SER A 128 0.97 -1.32 -5.00
C SER A 128 2.23 -2.14 -5.18
N ALA A 129 3.23 -2.01 -4.30
CA ALA A 129 4.43 -2.84 -4.32
C ALA A 129 4.10 -4.34 -4.30
N TYR A 130 3.20 -4.77 -3.42
CA TYR A 130 2.73 -6.15 -3.35
C TYR A 130 2.07 -6.62 -4.66
N CYS A 131 1.21 -5.81 -5.26
CA CYS A 131 0.51 -6.19 -6.49
C CYS A 131 1.46 -6.21 -7.70
N GLU A 132 2.36 -5.24 -7.82
CA GLU A 132 3.37 -5.18 -8.88
C GLU A 132 4.36 -6.35 -8.79
N LEU A 133 4.76 -6.74 -7.58
CA LEU A 133 5.55 -7.95 -7.35
C LEU A 133 4.80 -9.20 -7.85
N GLN A 134 3.52 -9.35 -7.50
CA GLN A 134 2.73 -10.50 -7.94
C GLN A 134 2.62 -10.59 -9.46
N ASP A 135 2.38 -9.46 -10.12
CA ASP A 135 2.26 -9.43 -11.58
C ASP A 135 3.61 -9.77 -12.23
N ARG A 136 4.71 -9.18 -11.73
CA ARG A 136 6.08 -9.49 -12.19
C ARG A 136 6.40 -10.98 -12.08
N LEU A 137 6.21 -11.59 -10.91
CA LEU A 137 6.55 -13.00 -10.67
C LEU A 137 5.66 -13.96 -11.47
N ARG A 138 4.39 -13.60 -11.73
CA ARG A 138 3.50 -14.38 -12.61
C ARG A 138 4.00 -14.39 -14.04
N HIS A 139 4.39 -13.22 -14.56
CA HIS A 139 4.93 -13.12 -15.91
C HIS A 139 6.23 -13.91 -16.09
N THR A 140 7.12 -13.91 -15.10
CA THR A 140 8.34 -14.74 -15.12
C THR A 140 7.99 -16.23 -15.15
N THR A 141 7.10 -16.68 -14.25
CA THR A 141 6.69 -18.09 -14.17
C THR A 141 6.02 -18.59 -15.46
N ASP A 142 5.23 -17.74 -16.12
CA ASP A 142 4.56 -18.10 -17.38
C ASP A 142 5.54 -18.14 -18.56
N THR A 143 6.54 -17.27 -18.57
CA THR A 143 7.61 -17.26 -19.59
C THR A 143 8.51 -18.50 -19.47
N ASP A 144 8.85 -18.90 -18.25
CA ASP A 144 9.66 -20.10 -18.01
C ASP A 144 8.92 -21.38 -18.44
N LYS A 145 7.62 -21.47 -18.16
CA LYS A 145 6.78 -22.60 -18.62
C LYS A 145 6.66 -22.67 -20.14
N GLN A 146 6.58 -21.53 -20.83
CA GLN A 146 6.55 -21.50 -22.28
C GLN A 146 7.90 -21.91 -22.90
N ASN A 147 9.02 -21.49 -22.30
CA ASN A 147 10.35 -21.90 -22.72
C ASN A 147 10.61 -23.40 -22.48
N ASP A 148 10.10 -23.96 -21.39
CA ASP A 148 10.22 -25.39 -21.11
C ASP A 148 9.35 -26.26 -22.03
N GLN A 149 8.18 -25.77 -22.44
CA GLN A 149 7.36 -26.44 -23.46
C GLN A 149 8.00 -26.38 -24.86
N ALA A 150 8.60 -25.23 -25.23
CA ALA A 150 9.33 -25.10 -26.49
C ALA A 150 10.56 -26.02 -26.56
N LYS A 151 11.27 -26.20 -25.44
CA LYS A 151 12.40 -27.14 -25.34
C LYS A 151 11.98 -28.61 -25.36
N GLN A 152 10.74 -28.94 -24.97
CA GLN A 152 10.20 -30.30 -25.09
C GLN A 152 9.67 -30.62 -26.50
N SER A 153 9.25 -29.62 -27.28
CA SER A 153 8.84 -29.83 -28.68
C SER A 153 9.99 -30.09 -29.64
N ASP A 154 11.21 -29.64 -29.32
CA ASP A 154 12.41 -29.85 -30.14
C ASP A 154 13.11 -31.21 -29.90
N LEU A 155 12.56 -32.06 -29.03
CA LEU A 155 13.16 -33.35 -28.66
C LEU A 155 12.34 -34.58 -29.09
N VAL A 156 11.32 -34.38 -29.93
CA VAL A 156 10.52 -35.49 -30.52
C VAL A 156 10.38 -35.33 -32.03
N GLU A 157 11.50 -35.41 -32.73
CA GLU A 157 11.52 -35.85 -34.13
C GLU A 157 12.44 -37.06 -34.27
N CYS A 158 11.91 -38.25 -34.01
CA CYS A 158 12.34 -39.45 -34.72
C CYS A 158 11.29 -40.57 -34.57
N GLY A 159 10.63 -40.90 -35.67
CA GLY A 159 10.15 -42.27 -35.92
C GLY A 159 8.64 -42.54 -35.76
N GLY A 160 7.89 -42.31 -36.84
CA GLY A 160 7.18 -43.39 -37.53
C GLY A 160 5.93 -44.05 -36.88
N CYS A 161 4.92 -44.17 -37.75
CA CYS A 161 3.79 -45.11 -37.73
C CYS A 161 2.54 -44.70 -36.94
N GLY A 162 1.47 -44.45 -37.70
CA GLY A 162 0.16 -44.10 -37.20
C GLY A 162 -0.61 -45.26 -36.56
N ALA A 163 -1.54 -44.88 -35.67
CA ALA A 163 -2.83 -45.53 -35.49
C ALA A 163 -3.65 -44.69 -34.51
N THR A 164 -4.87 -44.34 -34.93
CA THR A 164 -5.95 -43.84 -34.08
C THR A 164 -6.23 -44.77 -32.91
N THR A 165 -6.32 -44.26 -31.67
CA THR A 165 -7.21 -44.82 -30.65
C THR A 165 -7.69 -43.77 -29.66
N ALA A 166 -9.01 -43.65 -29.54
CA ALA A 166 -9.70 -43.01 -28.44
C ALA A 166 -9.39 -43.75 -27.12
N ARG A 167 -9.17 -43.02 -26.02
CA ARG A 167 -9.21 -43.64 -24.68
C ARG A 167 -9.83 -42.76 -23.60
N LYS A 168 -10.92 -43.31 -23.09
CA LYS A 168 -11.77 -42.96 -21.95
C LYS A 168 -11.01 -43.05 -20.62
N ARG A 169 -11.37 -42.14 -19.69
CA ARG A 169 -11.44 -42.28 -18.21
C ARG A 169 -10.09 -42.46 -17.48
N ARG A 170 -9.86 -41.93 -16.27
CA ARG A 170 -10.71 -41.99 -15.06
C ARG A 170 -10.12 -41.09 -13.96
N SER A 171 -11.00 -40.55 -13.14
CA SER A 171 -10.78 -39.91 -11.84
C SER A 171 -10.16 -40.85 -10.79
N SER A 172 -9.42 -40.31 -9.83
CA SER A 172 -9.53 -40.74 -8.42
C SER A 172 -9.00 -39.67 -7.46
N VAL A 173 -9.79 -39.46 -6.41
CA VAL A 173 -9.74 -38.42 -5.39
C VAL A 173 -9.20 -39.05 -4.10
N THR A 174 -8.25 -38.33 -3.49
CA THR A 174 -7.79 -38.27 -2.09
C THR A 174 -8.09 -39.41 -1.11
N HIS A 175 -7.02 -39.90 -0.47
CA HIS A 175 -7.04 -40.47 0.88
C HIS A 175 -6.17 -39.64 1.83
N SER A 176 -6.76 -39.18 2.93
CA SER A 176 -6.11 -39.02 4.24
C SER A 176 -7.22 -39.09 5.30
N PRO A 177 -7.02 -39.70 6.49
CA PRO A 177 -6.33 -38.98 7.57
C PRO A 177 -5.53 -39.86 8.53
N ARG A 178 -4.43 -39.33 9.09
CA ARG A 178 -3.86 -39.82 10.35
C ARG A 178 -4.11 -38.82 11.49
N LYS A 179 -4.67 -39.36 12.55
CA LYS A 179 -4.79 -38.79 13.90
C LYS A 179 -3.40 -38.46 14.46
N LEU A 180 -3.27 -37.39 15.25
CA LEU A 180 -2.92 -37.52 16.67
C LEU A 180 -3.19 -36.22 17.46
N VAL A 181 -3.99 -36.38 18.49
CA VAL A 181 -4.19 -35.54 19.69
C VAL A 181 -3.18 -36.14 20.71
N LYS A 182 -2.43 -35.47 21.59
CA LYS A 182 -2.69 -34.46 22.63
C LYS A 182 -1.33 -34.26 23.32
N LEU A 183 -0.94 -33.06 23.75
CA LEU A 183 -0.22 -32.89 25.02
C LEU A 183 -0.65 -31.55 25.65
N LYS A 184 -0.70 -31.58 26.97
CA LYS A 184 -1.49 -30.73 27.88
C LYS A 184 -0.54 -29.75 28.63
N PRO A 185 -1.04 -28.94 29.56
CA PRO A 185 -0.77 -27.51 29.71
C PRO A 185 0.49 -27.21 30.54
N TRP A 186 1.00 -25.98 30.43
CA TRP A 186 1.82 -25.41 31.48
C TRP A 186 1.15 -24.16 32.01
N ASP A 187 0.78 -24.21 33.29
CA ASP A 187 0.14 -23.14 34.04
C ASP A 187 1.13 -22.03 34.40
N ALA A 188 0.58 -20.83 34.45
CA ALA A 188 1.20 -19.59 34.87
C ALA A 188 1.53 -19.58 36.37
N THR A 189 2.54 -18.80 36.77
CA THR A 189 2.47 -18.07 38.04
C THR A 189 3.31 -16.79 38.03
N SER A 190 2.57 -15.67 38.05
CA SER A 190 2.77 -14.42 38.81
C SER A 190 4.12 -13.69 38.87
N SER A 191 4.09 -12.38 38.57
CA SER A 191 4.34 -11.24 39.52
C SER A 191 4.59 -9.94 38.72
N THR A 192 3.59 -9.05 38.60
CA THR A 192 3.35 -7.78 39.36
C THR A 192 4.14 -6.54 38.87
N PRO A 193 3.60 -5.31 39.10
CA PRO A 193 3.50 -4.25 38.09
C PRO A 193 4.33 -3.00 38.39
N VAL A 194 4.58 -2.12 37.41
CA VAL A 194 5.02 -0.74 37.66
C VAL A 194 4.41 0.28 36.69
N LYS A 195 3.44 1.02 37.24
CA LYS A 195 3.21 2.48 37.24
C LYS A 195 3.41 3.31 35.96
N SER A 196 2.29 3.92 35.58
CA SER A 196 2.12 5.11 34.74
C SER A 196 2.88 6.33 35.26
N ALA A 197 3.38 7.16 34.34
CA ALA A 197 3.70 8.56 34.60
C ALA A 197 3.11 9.43 33.47
N THR A 198 2.21 10.31 33.88
CA THR A 198 1.63 11.43 33.13
C THR A 198 2.69 12.49 32.88
N ILE A 199 2.81 13.01 31.65
CA ILE A 199 3.56 14.23 31.37
C ILE A 199 2.65 15.22 30.64
N VAL A 200 2.50 16.38 31.27
CA VAL A 200 1.83 17.60 30.79
C VAL A 200 2.86 18.41 29.99
N PRO A 201 2.49 19.09 28.88
CA PRO A 201 3.44 19.80 28.05
C PRO A 201 3.79 21.17 28.68
N THR A 202 5.07 21.41 28.89
CA THR A 202 5.60 22.73 29.30
C THR A 202 6.31 23.36 28.10
N LEU A 203 5.66 24.36 27.52
CA LEU A 203 6.22 25.34 26.59
C LEU A 203 7.28 26.21 27.30
N LEU A 204 8.17 26.78 26.50
CA LEU A 204 9.32 27.65 26.79
C LEU A 204 10.62 26.87 26.96
N HIS A 205 11.50 26.90 25.96
CA HIS A 205 12.95 27.10 26.11
C HIS A 205 13.52 27.79 24.85
N SER A 206 14.48 28.66 25.12
CA SER A 206 15.21 29.63 24.31
C SER A 206 15.98 29.05 23.10
N PRO A 207 16.44 29.88 22.14
CA PRO A 207 17.02 29.39 20.88
C PRO A 207 18.45 28.88 21.09
N PRO A 208 18.85 27.74 20.48
CA PRO A 208 20.25 27.38 20.41
C PRO A 208 20.92 28.20 19.31
N SER A 209 21.77 29.12 19.76
CA SER A 209 22.89 29.70 19.02
C SER A 209 23.83 28.58 18.56
N ASN A 210 23.75 28.20 17.29
CA ASN A 210 24.91 27.88 16.46
C ASN A 210 24.49 28.00 14.99
N ALA A 211 24.78 29.17 14.45
CA ALA A 211 24.64 29.53 13.06
C ALA A 211 25.67 28.79 12.20
N GLU A 212 25.37 27.57 11.78
CA GLU A 212 25.58 27.24 10.38
C GLU A 212 24.27 27.57 9.67
N LEU A 213 24.28 28.74 9.02
CA LEU A 213 23.24 29.17 8.11
C LEU A 213 22.97 28.05 7.11
N LEU A 214 21.92 27.26 7.36
CA LEU A 214 21.13 26.64 6.30
C LEU A 214 20.58 27.78 5.49
N ALA A 215 21.38 28.25 4.53
CA ALA A 215 21.06 29.36 3.68
C ALA A 215 19.74 29.04 2.98
N SER A 216 18.69 29.71 3.44
CA SER A 216 17.46 29.94 2.69
C SER A 216 17.87 30.58 1.36
N LYS A 217 18.12 29.72 0.38
CA LYS A 217 18.34 30.07 -1.01
C LYS A 217 17.66 28.98 -1.79
N ALA A 218 16.40 29.23 -2.13
CA ALA A 218 15.88 28.83 -3.43
C ALA A 218 17.03 28.98 -4.43
N LEU A 219 17.62 27.86 -4.87
CA LEU A 219 18.79 27.89 -5.73
C LEU A 219 18.31 28.52 -7.05
N PRO A 220 18.75 29.75 -7.40
CA PRO A 220 18.14 30.51 -8.50
C PRO A 220 18.35 29.84 -9.86
N SER A 221 19.20 28.81 -9.93
CA SER A 221 19.47 27.98 -11.10
C SER A 221 18.57 26.73 -11.23
N LEU A 222 17.80 26.39 -10.19
CA LEU A 222 16.89 25.23 -10.20
C LEU A 222 15.46 25.71 -10.47
N GLY A 223 14.76 24.99 -11.35
CA GLY A 223 13.35 25.20 -11.64
C GLY A 223 12.48 24.95 -10.40
N ALA A 224 11.26 25.49 -10.41
CA ALA A 224 10.36 25.44 -9.26
C ALA A 224 10.11 24.01 -8.75
N LEU A 225 9.92 23.07 -9.69
CA LEU A 225 9.70 21.66 -9.38
C LEU A 225 10.92 20.99 -8.72
N GLU A 226 12.12 21.40 -9.09
CA GLU A 226 13.37 20.84 -8.58
C GLU A 226 13.69 21.39 -7.18
N GLN A 227 13.42 22.68 -6.96
CA GLN A 227 13.46 23.27 -5.61
C GLN A 227 12.43 22.64 -4.69
N PHE A 228 11.22 22.40 -5.21
CA PHE A 228 10.17 21.70 -4.47
C PHE A 228 10.62 20.27 -4.10
N GLY A 229 11.14 19.49 -5.06
CA GLY A 229 11.71 18.16 -4.80
C GLY A 229 12.86 18.17 -3.78
N TYR A 230 13.69 19.21 -3.79
CA TYR A 230 14.75 19.39 -2.80
C TYR A 230 14.19 19.57 -1.38
N VAL A 231 13.21 20.47 -1.20
CA VAL A 231 12.51 20.64 0.10
C VAL A 231 11.92 19.31 0.55
N MET A 232 11.22 18.61 -0.35
CA MET A 232 10.53 17.35 -0.06
C MET A 232 11.48 16.26 0.45
N SER A 233 12.70 16.18 -0.10
CA SER A 233 13.71 15.21 0.36
C SER A 233 14.32 15.52 1.72
N HIS A 234 14.25 16.77 2.20
CA HIS A 234 14.86 17.20 3.47
C HIS A 234 13.84 17.42 4.58
N ILE A 235 12.55 17.50 4.26
CA ILE A 235 11.53 17.88 5.24
C ILE A 235 11.28 16.85 6.34
N SER A 236 11.62 15.58 6.06
CA SER A 236 11.54 14.47 7.02
C SER A 236 12.52 14.61 8.20
N GLN A 237 13.49 15.52 8.09
CA GLN A 237 14.42 15.86 9.16
C GLN A 237 13.75 16.66 10.28
N PHE A 238 12.61 17.32 10.01
CA PHE A 238 11.87 18.09 11.00
C PHE A 238 10.81 17.22 11.68
N GLU A 239 11.03 16.92 12.96
CA GLU A 239 10.16 16.04 13.76
C GLU A 239 8.71 16.53 13.81
N GLN A 240 8.51 17.86 13.82
CA GLN A 240 7.20 18.52 13.83
C GLN A 240 6.38 18.28 12.55
N VAL A 241 7.05 17.98 11.43
CA VAL A 241 6.39 17.75 10.13
C VAL A 241 6.05 16.27 9.94
N LYS A 242 6.65 15.35 10.72
CA LYS A 242 6.41 13.90 10.61
C LYS A 242 4.94 13.50 10.73
N THR A 243 4.20 14.13 11.65
CA THR A 243 2.77 13.88 11.80
C THR A 243 1.99 14.14 10.51
N TYR A 244 2.39 15.11 9.70
CA TYR A 244 1.74 15.42 8.42
C TYR A 244 2.22 14.52 7.26
N LEU A 245 3.43 13.97 7.37
CA LEU A 245 3.92 12.94 6.46
C LEU A 245 3.12 11.65 6.64
N ASP A 246 2.87 11.25 7.88
CA ASP A 246 2.15 10.01 8.22
C ASP A 246 0.67 10.02 7.78
N ILE A 247 0.06 11.20 7.68
CA ILE A 247 -1.36 11.36 7.28
C ILE A 247 -1.50 11.49 5.74
N GLY A 248 -0.40 11.46 4.99
CA GLY A 248 -0.41 11.49 3.51
C GLY A 248 -0.80 12.84 2.89
N VAL A 249 -1.06 13.88 3.70
CA VAL A 249 -1.31 15.26 3.26
C VAL A 249 -0.12 15.79 2.47
N PHE A 250 1.07 15.41 2.90
CA PHE A 250 2.32 15.82 2.26
C PHE A 250 2.49 15.23 0.85
N ALA A 251 2.06 13.99 0.64
CA ALA A 251 2.09 13.34 -0.67
C ALA A 251 1.08 13.99 -1.65
N LYS A 252 -0.10 14.39 -1.16
CA LYS A 252 -1.08 15.16 -1.94
C LYS A 252 -0.49 16.49 -2.43
N LEU A 253 0.15 17.25 -1.53
CA LEU A 253 0.78 18.52 -1.88
C LEU A 253 1.85 18.34 -2.96
N HIS A 254 2.65 17.28 -2.85
CA HIS A 254 3.67 16.96 -3.82
C HIS A 254 3.11 16.65 -5.20
N VAL A 255 2.05 15.84 -5.26
CA VAL A 255 1.39 15.52 -6.52
C VAL A 255 0.76 16.76 -7.14
N LEU A 256 0.10 17.62 -6.34
CA LEU A 256 -0.46 18.89 -6.83
C LEU A 256 0.61 19.82 -7.41
N ALA A 257 1.76 19.93 -6.74
CA ALA A 257 2.88 20.74 -7.20
C ALA A 257 3.53 20.17 -8.49
N ILE A 258 3.58 18.84 -8.65
CA ILE A 258 4.08 18.21 -9.87
C ILE A 258 3.14 18.41 -11.05
N LEU A 259 1.83 18.30 -10.81
CA LEU A 259 0.82 18.45 -11.86
C LEU A 259 0.62 19.90 -12.29
N ASN A 260 1.03 20.88 -11.47
CA ASN A 260 0.88 22.30 -11.77
C ASN A 260 2.09 23.13 -11.29
N GLU A 261 2.91 23.58 -12.25
CA GLU A 261 4.12 24.36 -11.99
C GLU A 261 3.84 25.71 -11.30
N GLU A 262 2.67 26.34 -11.53
CA GLU A 262 2.30 27.58 -10.83
C GLU A 262 2.03 27.34 -9.35
N ILE A 263 1.45 26.20 -9.00
CA ILE A 263 1.26 25.78 -7.62
C ILE A 263 2.64 25.55 -6.97
N ALA A 264 3.55 24.85 -7.65
CA ALA A 264 4.92 24.68 -7.16
C ALA A 264 5.61 26.04 -6.92
N LYS A 265 5.51 26.99 -7.86
CA LYS A 265 6.05 28.36 -7.71
C LYS A 265 5.47 29.11 -6.51
N THR A 266 4.19 28.92 -6.24
CA THR A 266 3.49 29.57 -5.11
C THR A 266 3.86 28.95 -3.77
N LEU A 267 4.15 27.65 -3.75
CA LEU A 267 4.49 26.90 -2.53
C LEU A 267 5.96 27.07 -2.10
N ILE A 268 6.90 27.26 -3.04
CA ILE A 268 8.33 27.38 -2.73
C ILE A 268 8.65 28.43 -1.64
N PRO A 269 8.09 29.66 -1.67
CA PRO A 269 8.34 30.66 -0.62
C PRO A 269 7.80 30.27 0.76
N LEU A 270 6.86 29.33 0.79
CA LEU A 270 6.18 28.86 2.00
C LEU A 270 6.84 27.60 2.58
N LEU A 271 7.56 26.85 1.74
CA LEU A 271 8.29 25.64 2.09
C LEU A 271 9.76 25.94 2.44
N ASP A 272 9.97 26.87 3.37
CA ASP A 272 11.31 27.24 3.83
C ASP A 272 11.83 26.23 4.87
N LEU A 273 12.87 25.49 4.51
CA LEU A 273 13.55 24.55 5.42
C LEU A 273 14.22 25.27 6.61
N GLY A 274 14.49 26.57 6.51
CA GLY A 274 14.97 27.39 7.62
C GLY A 274 13.87 27.85 8.59
N ASP A 275 12.59 27.69 8.21
CA ASP A 275 11.42 28.06 9.01
C ASP A 275 10.32 26.99 8.90
N PRO A 276 10.48 25.84 9.61
CA PRO A 276 9.55 24.71 9.54
C PRO A 276 8.13 25.07 9.99
N VAL A 277 7.93 26.18 10.70
CA VAL A 277 6.60 26.66 11.08
C VAL A 277 5.78 27.08 9.86
N ARG A 278 6.40 27.68 8.83
CA ARG A 278 5.70 28.06 7.59
C ARG A 278 5.21 26.84 6.81
N ILE A 279 6.03 25.79 6.78
CA ILE A 279 5.66 24.50 6.20
C ILE A 279 4.40 23.97 6.90
N ILE A 280 4.40 23.96 8.24
CA ILE A 280 3.27 23.48 9.04
C ILE A 280 1.99 24.29 8.75
N VAL A 281 2.08 25.62 8.73
CA VAL A 281 0.93 26.50 8.42
C VAL A 281 0.35 26.19 7.03
N CYS A 282 1.21 25.92 6.04
CA CYS A 282 0.75 25.51 4.71
C CYS A 282 0.01 24.17 4.73
N LEU A 283 0.51 23.19 5.47
CA LEU A 283 -0.11 21.88 5.59
C LEU A 283 -1.44 21.93 6.34
N GLU A 284 -1.52 22.72 7.40
CA GLU A 284 -2.76 22.95 8.14
C GLU A 284 -3.82 23.63 7.28
N ALA A 285 -3.44 24.62 6.48
CA ALA A 285 -4.36 25.27 5.54
C ALA A 285 -4.93 24.29 4.51
N LEU A 286 -4.11 23.37 3.98
CA LEU A 286 -4.57 22.34 3.06
C LEU A 286 -5.54 21.35 3.71
N MET A 287 -5.26 20.95 4.96
CA MET A 287 -6.17 20.10 5.72
C MET A 287 -7.54 20.76 5.97
N GLN A 288 -7.55 22.08 6.20
CA GLN A 288 -8.79 22.83 6.39
C GLN A 288 -9.60 22.96 5.10
N VAL A 289 -8.95 23.10 3.95
CA VAL A 289 -9.61 23.13 2.64
C VAL A 289 -10.25 21.77 2.33
N ASP A 290 -9.54 20.67 2.57
CA ASP A 290 -10.08 19.31 2.40
C ASP A 290 -11.29 19.07 3.31
N ALA A 291 -11.22 19.49 4.59
CA ALA A 291 -12.33 19.35 5.54
C ALA A 291 -13.56 20.18 5.12
N HIS A 292 -13.36 21.37 4.54
CA HIS A 292 -14.46 22.19 4.02
C HIS A 292 -15.07 21.61 2.75
N ALA A 293 -14.27 21.01 1.86
CA ALA A 293 -14.77 20.35 0.66
C ALA A 293 -15.69 19.17 1.03
N GLU A 294 -15.29 18.34 1.99
CA GLU A 294 -16.07 17.20 2.48
C GLU A 294 -17.38 17.59 3.17
N LEU A 295 -17.46 18.78 3.79
CA LEU A 295 -18.68 19.29 4.44
C LEU A 295 -19.69 19.90 3.44
N THR A 296 -19.25 20.20 2.21
CA THR A 296 -20.08 20.82 1.16
C THR A 296 -20.52 19.86 0.05
N SER A 297 -20.01 18.62 0.06
CA SER A 297 -20.40 17.51 -0.82
C SER A 297 -21.43 16.59 -0.16
#